data_AF-A0A5J5A2K1-F1
#
_entry.id   AF-A0A5J5A2K1-F1
#
_cell.length_a   1.000
_cell.length_b   1.000
_cell.length_c   1.000
_cell.angle_alpha   90.00
_cell.angle_beta   90.00
_cell.angle_gamma   90.00
#
_symmetry.space_group_name_H-M   'P 1'
#
loop_
_entity.id
_entity.type
_entity.pdbx_description
1 polymer ?
#
loop_
_entity_poly.entity_id
_entity_poly.type
_entity_poly.pdbx_seq_one_letter_code
_entity_poly.pdbx_strand_id
1 'polypeptide(L)'
;MGKHVMVLLPVVLCLRACLAVPSTNFTDEYALLAFKAHITSDPNILGKNWSERTSFCNWVGVSCSHMHQKVKALNLPNMDLRGTIPREIGNLASLDISNNNFHGHLPDELGLLHRMKSINLQFNELSGSIPTSFGFLTKLQHMILSYNSFTGSIPQEIGNLLNLQTVYLDNNSISGFIPSTFFNMSSLQRVSLSNNELYGNLPADICTHLPLLASFSASNNQLSGEIPSSLSDCGELRQLSLGGNKFSGSIPGATGNLMKLEELDLSHDWNGSIPKIGNLKHISGLDLWKNQITGDIPSTIGELQSLEFLNYLRTDYKSLEKLLDLTYFNVSSNKLSGEIPDGGSFANFNTESFRQNDALCGAPQFHVKACNSHRQSGETRVLLKYVAPLIGSLLWNCIDGNVYKKEANRRSIFWRTEFEHWVHKSFPNAVMEVADVNLLRREEENLAAVQNCLSFLFGLALECTAESPEERINMKDVLLRLKKIHDNIMGT
;
A
#
# COMPACT_ATOMS: atom_id res chain seq x y z
N MET A 1 -37.33 63.14 58.68
CA MET A 1 -37.74 61.91 57.98
C MET A 1 -37.71 62.16 56.49
N GLY A 2 -36.99 61.33 55.72
CA GLY A 2 -37.22 61.18 54.28
C GLY A 2 -36.22 61.81 53.30
N LYS A 3 -34.92 61.43 53.32
CA LYS A 3 -33.98 61.57 52.16
C LYS A 3 -32.84 60.52 52.17
N HIS A 4 -33.11 59.24 52.43
CA HIS A 4 -32.07 58.18 52.39
C HIS A 4 -32.47 56.87 51.67
N VAL A 5 -33.56 56.83 50.89
CA VAL A 5 -34.07 55.56 50.29
C VAL A 5 -33.83 55.44 48.78
N MET A 6 -32.92 56.22 48.18
CA MET A 6 -32.76 56.21 46.71
C MET A 6 -31.32 55.99 46.21
N VAL A 7 -30.52 55.19 46.91
CA VAL A 7 -29.18 54.76 46.41
C VAL A 7 -28.96 53.23 46.54
N LEU A 8 -29.90 52.47 47.09
CA LEU A 8 -29.73 51.02 47.27
C LEU A 8 -30.13 50.17 46.06
N LEU A 9 -30.87 50.69 45.09
CA LEU A 9 -31.26 49.92 43.90
C LEU A 9 -30.16 49.77 42.83
N PRO A 10 -29.31 50.78 42.53
CA PRO A 10 -28.25 50.63 41.53
C PRO A 10 -27.05 49.80 42.04
N VAL A 11 -26.79 49.84 43.35
CA VAL A 11 -25.67 49.09 43.98
C VAL A 11 -25.98 47.59 44.03
N VAL A 12 -27.24 47.19 44.23
CA VAL A 12 -27.67 45.78 44.18
C VAL A 12 -27.66 45.22 42.75
N LEU A 13 -27.87 46.08 41.73
CA LEU A 13 -27.77 45.68 40.32
C LEU A 13 -26.31 45.60 39.83
N CYS A 14 -25.41 46.47 40.30
CA CYS A 14 -23.96 46.37 40.00
C CYS A 14 -23.27 45.20 40.73
N LEU A 15 -23.67 44.87 41.97
CA LEU A 15 -23.13 43.70 42.68
C LEU A 15 -23.60 42.36 42.09
N ARG A 16 -24.72 42.33 41.35
CA ARG A 16 -25.13 41.16 40.54
C ARG A 16 -24.37 41.06 39.21
N ALA A 17 -23.93 42.19 38.65
CA ALA A 17 -23.13 42.20 37.41
C ALA A 17 -21.64 41.88 37.65
N CYS A 18 -21.08 42.15 38.83
CA CYS A 18 -19.71 41.74 39.20
C CYS A 18 -19.60 40.35 39.83
N LEU A 19 -20.71 39.60 39.97
CA LEU A 19 -20.71 38.17 40.32
C LEU A 19 -20.98 37.27 39.10
N ALA A 20 -21.01 37.83 37.89
CA ALA A 20 -21.00 37.06 36.66
C ALA A 20 -19.60 36.48 36.43
N VAL A 21 -19.27 35.45 37.20
CA VAL A 21 -18.24 34.47 36.83
C VAL A 21 -18.90 33.56 35.80
N PRO A 22 -18.45 33.50 34.53
CA PRO A 22 -18.84 32.41 33.66
C PRO A 22 -18.05 31.18 34.09
N SER A 23 -18.50 30.53 35.15
CA SER A 23 -18.13 29.16 35.47
C SER A 23 -19.43 28.39 35.56
N THR A 24 -19.70 27.55 34.56
CA THR A 24 -20.72 26.49 34.63
C THR A 24 -20.35 25.54 35.76
N ASN A 25 -20.66 25.92 37.00
CA ASN A 25 -20.31 25.16 38.19
C ASN A 25 -21.36 24.07 38.39
N PHE A 26 -21.49 23.16 37.42
CA PHE A 26 -22.23 21.92 37.62
C PHE A 26 -21.44 21.06 38.62
N THR A 27 -22.13 20.50 39.60
CA THR A 27 -21.52 19.46 40.44
C THR A 27 -21.25 18.24 39.58
N ASP A 28 -20.22 17.46 39.91
CA ASP A 28 -19.91 16.24 39.16
C ASP A 28 -21.11 15.26 39.16
N GLU A 29 -21.87 15.24 40.26
CA GLU A 29 -23.12 14.48 40.37
C GLU A 29 -24.17 14.95 39.36
N TYR A 30 -24.38 16.25 39.20
CA TYR A 30 -25.31 16.78 38.22
C TYR A 30 -24.90 16.40 36.79
N ALA A 31 -23.61 16.52 36.47
CA ALA A 31 -23.06 16.14 35.17
C ALA A 31 -23.31 14.65 34.85
N LEU A 32 -23.11 13.76 35.83
CA LEU A 32 -23.38 12.34 35.68
C LEU A 32 -24.88 12.05 35.55
N LEU A 33 -25.75 12.70 36.35
CA LEU A 33 -27.19 12.51 36.22
C LEU A 33 -27.72 13.04 34.87
N ALA A 34 -27.17 14.15 34.37
CA ALA A 34 -27.46 14.65 33.03
C ALA A 34 -27.01 13.64 31.95
N PHE A 35 -25.83 13.03 32.10
CA PHE A 35 -25.38 11.92 31.24
C PHE A 35 -26.37 10.75 31.26
N LYS A 36 -26.76 10.28 32.44
CA LYS A 36 -27.75 9.20 32.59
C LYS A 36 -29.08 9.55 31.91
N ALA A 37 -29.53 10.81 32.00
CA ALA A 37 -30.79 11.25 31.39
C ALA A 37 -30.76 11.22 29.84
N HIS A 38 -29.57 11.23 29.22
CA HIS A 38 -29.41 11.14 27.76
C HIS A 38 -29.23 9.68 27.27
N ILE A 39 -29.22 8.71 28.19
CA ILE A 39 -29.26 7.29 27.85
C ILE A 39 -30.70 6.87 27.59
N THR A 40 -30.99 6.46 26.36
CA THR A 40 -32.32 6.06 25.88
C THR A 40 -32.56 4.56 26.01
N SER A 41 -31.50 3.75 25.97
CA SER A 41 -31.55 2.31 26.26
C SER A 41 -30.41 1.94 27.19
N ASP A 42 -30.76 1.25 28.27
CA ASP A 42 -29.83 0.73 29.28
C ASP A 42 -30.33 -0.67 29.66
N PRO A 43 -29.50 -1.73 29.60
CA PRO A 43 -29.87 -3.08 30.05
C PRO A 43 -29.96 -3.19 31.59
N ASN A 44 -30.48 -2.14 32.24
CA ASN A 44 -30.61 -1.93 33.67
C ASN A 44 -29.29 -1.94 34.46
N ILE A 45 -28.20 -1.46 33.85
CA ILE A 45 -26.89 -1.29 34.50
C ILE A 45 -26.89 0.03 35.29
N LEU A 46 -27.06 1.16 34.59
CA LEU A 46 -27.00 2.49 35.20
C LEU A 46 -28.27 2.81 35.98
N GLY A 47 -29.43 2.34 35.50
CA GLY A 47 -30.73 2.48 36.13
C GLY A 47 -30.75 2.00 37.58
N LYS A 48 -30.16 0.82 37.85
CA LYS A 48 -30.10 0.21 39.18
C LYS A 48 -28.96 0.72 40.04
N ASN A 49 -27.82 1.05 39.43
CA ASN A 49 -26.60 1.38 40.16
C ASN A 49 -26.46 2.88 40.48
N TRP A 50 -26.72 3.75 39.51
CA TRP A 50 -26.55 5.19 39.69
C TRP A 50 -27.76 5.74 40.45
N SER A 51 -27.60 5.89 41.76
CA SER A 51 -28.65 6.34 42.68
C SER A 51 -28.15 7.46 43.58
N GLU A 52 -28.98 8.49 43.76
CA GLU A 52 -28.76 9.61 44.71
C GLU A 52 -28.55 9.15 46.16
N ARG A 53 -28.89 7.91 46.49
CA ARG A 53 -28.67 7.32 47.83
C ARG A 53 -27.22 6.90 48.08
N THR A 54 -26.41 6.83 47.03
CA THR A 54 -25.02 6.35 47.09
C THR A 54 -24.10 7.42 46.53
N SER A 55 -22.88 7.53 47.06
CA SER A 55 -21.89 8.45 46.50
C SER A 55 -21.61 8.09 45.03
N PHE A 56 -21.58 9.10 44.16
CA PHE A 56 -21.27 8.94 42.74
C PHE A 56 -19.89 8.32 42.50
N CYS A 57 -18.96 8.42 43.44
CA CYS A 57 -17.64 7.76 43.33
C CYS A 57 -17.72 6.22 43.43
N ASN A 58 -18.85 5.67 43.87
CA ASN A 58 -19.11 4.22 43.90
C ASN A 58 -19.95 3.76 42.71
N TRP A 59 -20.37 4.67 41.84
CA TRP A 59 -21.16 4.32 40.66
C TRP A 59 -20.30 3.57 39.64
N VAL A 60 -20.90 2.58 38.99
CA VAL A 60 -20.27 1.79 37.94
C VAL A 60 -19.69 2.72 36.88
N GLY A 61 -18.41 2.52 36.57
CA GLY A 61 -17.67 3.29 35.58
C GLY A 61 -17.19 4.66 36.03
N VAL A 62 -17.59 5.14 37.21
CA VAL A 62 -17.15 6.45 37.72
C VAL A 62 -15.87 6.29 38.55
N SER A 63 -14.85 7.07 38.23
CA SER A 63 -13.60 7.14 39.01
C SER A 63 -13.39 8.55 39.56
N CYS A 64 -13.19 8.66 40.87
CA CYS A 64 -12.94 9.92 41.55
C CYS A 64 -11.47 10.12 41.96
N SER A 65 -11.08 11.39 42.10
CA SER A 65 -9.79 11.78 42.67
C SER A 65 -9.77 11.58 44.19
N HIS A 66 -8.74 10.90 44.70
CA HIS A 66 -8.59 10.60 46.14
C HIS A 66 -8.61 11.85 47.03
N MET A 67 -8.05 12.96 46.56
CA MET A 67 -7.84 14.15 47.38
C MET A 67 -9.08 15.05 47.50
N HIS A 68 -9.98 15.05 46.50
CA HIS A 68 -11.08 16.03 46.42
C HIS A 68 -12.45 15.40 46.13
N GLN A 69 -12.53 14.06 46.01
CA GLN A 69 -13.75 13.34 45.64
C GLN A 69 -14.42 13.90 44.37
N LYS A 70 -13.60 14.40 43.44
CA LYS A 70 -14.06 14.91 42.14
C LYS A 70 -13.93 13.86 41.07
N VAL A 71 -14.91 13.76 40.19
CA VAL A 71 -14.88 12.81 39.07
C VAL A 71 -13.70 13.13 38.16
N LYS A 72 -12.93 12.09 37.86
CA LYS A 72 -11.73 12.14 37.03
C LYS A 72 -11.93 11.38 35.73
N ALA A 73 -12.62 10.24 35.78
CA ALA A 73 -12.87 9.42 34.60
C ALA A 73 -14.27 8.81 34.62
N LEU A 74 -14.83 8.66 33.43
CA LEU A 74 -16.05 7.89 33.17
C LEU A 74 -15.68 6.77 32.18
N ASN A 75 -15.85 5.52 32.58
CA ASN A 75 -15.45 4.32 31.85
C ASN A 75 -16.61 3.32 31.80
N LEU A 76 -17.36 3.32 30.69
CA LEU A 76 -18.56 2.52 30.47
C LEU A 76 -18.52 1.69 29.16
N PRO A 77 -17.41 0.97 28.83
CA PRO A 77 -17.29 0.29 27.56
C PRO A 77 -18.04 -1.05 27.58
N ASN A 78 -18.51 -1.51 26.42
CA ASN A 78 -19.18 -2.81 26.25
C ASN A 78 -20.42 -3.00 27.14
N MET A 79 -21.25 -1.96 27.28
CA MET A 79 -22.42 -1.98 28.17
C MET A 79 -23.76 -2.01 27.44
N ASP A 80 -23.76 -2.09 26.10
CA ASP A 80 -24.95 -2.05 25.25
C ASP A 80 -25.83 -0.80 25.51
N LEU A 81 -25.18 0.31 25.89
CA LEU A 81 -25.86 1.58 26.15
C LEU A 81 -26.20 2.28 24.83
N ARG A 82 -27.43 2.79 24.71
CA ARG A 82 -27.86 3.65 23.59
C ARG A 82 -28.21 5.03 24.13
N GLY A 83 -27.80 6.09 23.44
CA GLY A 83 -28.04 7.46 23.87
C GLY A 83 -27.20 8.47 23.12
N THR A 84 -27.17 9.71 23.64
CA THR A 84 -26.32 10.79 23.12
C THR A 84 -25.36 11.31 24.20
N ILE A 85 -24.29 11.98 23.78
CA ILE A 85 -23.36 12.63 24.71
C ILE A 85 -23.89 14.04 25.02
N PRO A 86 -24.25 14.36 26.27
CA PRO A 86 -24.75 15.69 26.63
C PRO A 86 -23.63 16.73 26.72
N ARG A 87 -24.01 18.01 26.63
CA ARG A 87 -23.08 19.13 26.83
C ARG A 87 -22.61 19.26 28.29
N GLU A 88 -23.38 18.73 29.24
CA GLU A 88 -23.16 18.86 30.69
C GLU A 88 -22.13 17.86 31.25
N ILE A 89 -21.40 17.10 30.42
CA ILE A 89 -20.60 15.91 30.82
C ILE A 89 -19.44 16.17 31.83
N GLY A 90 -19.28 17.40 32.31
CA GLY A 90 -18.49 17.72 33.51
C GLY A 90 -16.98 17.74 33.29
N ASN A 91 -16.19 17.91 34.35
CA ASN A 91 -14.74 18.18 34.29
C ASN A 91 -13.87 16.92 34.21
N LEU A 92 -14.12 16.08 33.19
CA LEU A 92 -13.42 14.79 33.02
C LEU A 92 -11.98 14.96 32.55
N ALA A 93 -11.12 14.04 33.02
CA ALA A 93 -9.78 13.81 32.49
C ALA A 93 -9.71 12.59 31.55
N SER A 94 -10.69 11.69 31.61
CA SER A 94 -10.81 10.56 30.70
C SER A 94 -12.27 10.20 30.48
N LEU A 95 -12.62 9.94 29.23
CA LEU A 95 -13.94 9.43 28.84
C LEU A 95 -13.74 8.19 27.96
N ASP A 96 -14.27 7.07 28.40
CA ASP A 96 -14.35 5.83 27.62
C ASP A 96 -15.79 5.32 27.63
N ILE A 97 -16.44 5.35 26.47
CA ILE A 97 -17.77 4.78 26.23
C ILE A 97 -17.72 3.86 24.99
N SER A 98 -16.55 3.29 24.71
CA SER A 98 -16.32 2.50 23.52
C SER A 98 -17.15 1.21 23.47
N ASN A 99 -17.44 0.72 22.26
CA ASN A 99 -18.25 -0.46 22.01
C ASN A 99 -19.64 -0.39 22.68
N ASN A 100 -20.42 0.60 22.27
CA ASN A 100 -21.81 0.82 22.68
C ASN A 100 -22.61 1.30 21.45
N ASN A 101 -23.84 1.76 21.65
CA ASN A 101 -24.73 2.25 20.60
C ASN A 101 -24.98 3.77 20.73
N PHE A 102 -23.99 4.55 21.17
CA PHE A 102 -24.14 6.02 21.24
C PHE A 102 -24.23 6.62 19.85
N HIS A 103 -25.13 7.56 19.65
CA HIS A 103 -25.39 8.19 18.36
C HIS A 103 -25.49 9.72 18.47
N GLY A 104 -25.64 10.39 17.33
CA GLY A 104 -25.74 11.85 17.25
C GLY A 104 -24.36 12.53 17.26
N HIS A 105 -24.35 13.84 17.48
CA HIS A 105 -23.15 14.67 17.32
C HIS A 105 -22.35 14.80 18.61
N LEU A 106 -21.05 15.02 18.50
CA LEU A 106 -20.22 15.44 19.62
C LEU A 106 -20.56 16.91 19.98
N PRO A 107 -20.86 17.22 21.25
CA PRO A 107 -21.08 18.60 21.67
C PRO A 107 -19.77 19.39 21.71
N ASP A 108 -19.80 20.65 21.27
CA ASP A 108 -18.63 21.55 21.30
C ASP A 108 -18.06 21.74 22.71
N GLU A 109 -18.93 21.63 23.73
CA GLU A 109 -18.57 21.77 25.14
C GLU A 109 -17.55 20.72 25.62
N LEU A 110 -17.40 19.59 24.93
CA LEU A 110 -16.30 18.63 25.19
C LEU A 110 -14.92 19.29 25.05
N GLY A 111 -14.77 20.29 24.18
CA GLY A 111 -13.53 21.06 24.02
C GLY A 111 -13.17 21.93 25.23
N LEU A 112 -14.11 22.17 26.14
CA LEU A 112 -13.89 22.96 27.38
C LEU A 112 -13.26 22.11 28.50
N LEU A 113 -13.09 20.81 28.29
CA LEU A 113 -12.57 19.88 29.30
C LEU A 113 -11.04 19.92 29.34
N HIS A 114 -10.47 21.03 29.79
CA HIS A 114 -9.02 21.29 29.77
C HIS A 114 -8.15 20.29 30.57
N ARG A 115 -8.77 19.35 31.29
CA ARG A 115 -8.10 18.25 32.00
C ARG A 115 -8.06 16.95 31.20
N MET A 116 -8.77 16.88 30.09
CA MET A 116 -8.91 15.70 29.26
C MET A 116 -7.55 15.22 28.77
N LYS A 117 -7.28 13.93 28.99
CA LYS A 117 -6.10 13.20 28.56
C LYS A 117 -6.44 12.09 27.58
N SER A 118 -7.62 11.50 27.72
CA SER A 118 -8.04 10.37 26.87
C SER A 118 -9.52 10.47 26.53
N ILE A 119 -9.83 10.41 25.24
CA ILE A 119 -11.18 10.26 24.72
C ILE A 119 -11.20 8.98 23.89
N ASN A 120 -12.03 8.02 24.32
CA ASN A 120 -12.22 6.75 23.62
C ASN A 120 -13.72 6.52 23.35
N LEU A 121 -14.12 6.74 22.11
CA LEU A 121 -15.52 6.66 21.64
C LEU A 121 -15.68 5.63 20.51
N GLN A 122 -14.68 4.78 20.27
CA GLN A 122 -14.71 3.84 19.15
C GLN A 122 -15.87 2.85 19.21
N PHE A 123 -16.25 2.30 18.06
CA PHE A 123 -17.33 1.32 17.92
C PHE A 123 -18.65 1.86 18.50
N ASN A 124 -19.16 2.93 17.90
CA ASN A 124 -20.46 3.54 18.21
C ASN A 124 -21.13 4.00 16.91
N GLU A 125 -22.30 4.64 17.01
CA GLU A 125 -23.09 5.22 15.91
C GLU A 125 -22.96 6.77 15.87
N LEU A 126 -21.86 7.35 16.39
CA LEU A 126 -21.70 8.81 16.46
C LEU A 126 -21.51 9.40 15.06
N SER A 127 -22.05 10.61 14.84
CA SER A 127 -22.16 11.24 13.52
C SER A 127 -21.77 12.72 13.54
N GLY A 128 -21.63 13.31 12.35
CA GLY A 128 -21.33 14.74 12.20
C GLY A 128 -19.83 15.03 12.25
N SER A 129 -19.45 16.31 12.31
CA SER A 129 -18.04 16.71 12.31
C SER A 129 -17.38 16.61 13.69
N ILE A 130 -16.08 16.35 13.70
CA ILE A 130 -15.24 16.53 14.89
C ILE A 130 -15.23 18.03 15.26
N PRO A 131 -15.61 18.43 16.48
CA PRO A 131 -15.64 19.83 16.89
C PRO A 131 -14.27 20.52 16.79
N THR A 132 -14.23 21.75 16.27
CA THR A 132 -13.00 22.57 16.26
C THR A 132 -12.52 22.90 17.68
N SER A 133 -13.44 22.93 18.65
CA SER A 133 -13.15 23.13 20.07
C SER A 133 -12.22 22.07 20.67
N PHE A 134 -12.06 20.90 20.02
CA PHE A 134 -11.09 19.89 20.44
C PHE A 134 -9.65 20.40 20.43
N GLY A 135 -9.33 21.42 19.63
CA GLY A 135 -8.03 22.09 19.66
C GLY A 135 -7.69 22.80 20.97
N PHE A 136 -8.66 22.97 21.89
CA PHE A 136 -8.43 23.53 23.23
C PHE A 136 -8.04 22.49 24.29
N LEU A 137 -8.04 21.20 23.93
CA LEU A 137 -7.73 20.09 24.83
C LEU A 137 -6.21 19.87 24.96
N THR A 138 -5.47 20.89 25.37
CA THR A 138 -3.99 20.92 25.35
C THR A 138 -3.28 19.80 26.14
N LYS A 139 -4.01 19.05 27.00
CA LYS A 139 -3.50 17.90 27.76
C LYS A 139 -3.86 16.54 27.14
N LEU A 140 -4.58 16.52 26.02
CA LEU A 140 -5.03 15.31 25.37
C LEU A 140 -3.83 14.52 24.85
N GLN A 141 -3.84 13.21 25.12
CA GLN A 141 -2.80 12.26 24.75
C GLN A 141 -3.34 11.18 23.82
N HIS A 142 -4.60 10.77 24.02
CA HIS A 142 -5.25 9.75 23.20
C HIS A 142 -6.61 10.25 22.71
N MET A 143 -6.79 10.28 21.40
CA MET A 143 -8.05 10.54 20.72
C MET A 143 -8.38 9.32 19.86
N ILE A 144 -9.36 8.52 20.30
CA ILE A 144 -9.76 7.28 19.66
C ILE A 144 -11.25 7.38 19.31
N LEU A 145 -11.54 7.58 18.02
CA LEU A 145 -12.88 7.82 17.45
C LEU A 145 -13.22 6.84 16.32
N SER A 146 -12.42 5.79 16.15
CA SER A 146 -12.57 4.82 15.05
C SER A 146 -13.92 4.11 15.04
N TYR A 147 -14.34 3.58 13.90
CA TYR A 147 -15.59 2.82 13.76
C TYR A 147 -16.81 3.59 14.26
N ASN A 148 -17.06 4.75 13.64
CA ASN A 148 -18.23 5.60 13.85
C ASN A 148 -18.72 6.09 12.47
N SER A 149 -19.60 7.08 12.44
CA SER A 149 -20.11 7.74 11.22
C SER A 149 -19.72 9.22 11.17
N PHE A 150 -18.53 9.58 11.66
CA PHE A 150 -18.03 10.96 11.60
C PHE A 150 -17.84 11.41 10.16
N THR A 151 -18.21 12.66 9.87
CA THR A 151 -18.14 13.31 8.55
C THR A 151 -17.37 14.63 8.63
N GLY A 152 -17.25 15.33 7.49
CA GLY A 152 -16.50 16.59 7.42
C GLY A 152 -14.98 16.37 7.50
N SER A 153 -14.22 17.44 7.73
CA SER A 153 -12.76 17.40 7.74
C SER A 153 -12.16 17.28 9.14
N ILE A 154 -10.93 16.77 9.22
CA ILE A 154 -10.10 16.87 10.42
C ILE A 154 -9.84 18.37 10.71
N PRO A 155 -10.27 18.92 11.86
CA PRO A 155 -10.04 20.32 12.19
C PRO A 155 -8.54 20.66 12.27
N GLN A 156 -8.13 21.78 11.68
CA GLN A 156 -6.73 22.25 11.73
C GLN A 156 -6.27 22.53 13.18
N GLU A 157 -7.22 22.87 14.06
CA GLU A 157 -6.99 23.19 15.47
C GLU A 157 -6.47 21.98 16.26
N ILE A 158 -6.67 20.74 15.78
CA ILE A 158 -6.06 19.53 16.36
C ILE A 158 -4.52 19.63 16.32
N GLY A 159 -3.96 20.36 15.35
CA GLY A 159 -2.53 20.65 15.28
C GLY A 159 -1.96 21.42 16.48
N ASN A 160 -2.81 22.00 17.33
CA ASN A 160 -2.38 22.69 18.57
C ASN A 160 -2.14 21.71 19.74
N LEU A 161 -2.48 20.43 19.59
CA LEU A 161 -2.47 19.45 20.68
C LEU A 161 -1.10 18.81 20.87
N LEU A 162 -0.13 19.60 21.35
CA LEU A 162 1.28 19.19 21.45
C LEU A 162 1.57 17.98 22.37
N ASN A 163 0.60 17.50 23.14
CA ASN A 163 0.73 16.29 23.99
C ASN A 163 0.12 15.03 23.36
N LEU A 164 -0.50 15.15 22.18
CA LEU A 164 -1.24 14.06 21.54
C LEU A 164 -0.27 13.00 21.00
N GLN A 165 -0.49 11.76 21.43
CA GLN A 165 0.38 10.63 21.10
C GLN A 165 -0.33 9.65 20.16
N THR A 166 -1.64 9.50 20.33
CA THR A 166 -2.45 8.53 19.58
C THR A 166 -3.67 9.21 18.99
N VAL A 167 -3.83 9.07 17.68
CA VAL A 167 -5.00 9.54 16.93
C VAL A 167 -5.52 8.40 16.07
N TYR A 168 -6.68 7.86 16.43
CA TYR A 168 -7.36 6.83 15.65
C TYR A 168 -8.72 7.37 15.20
N LEU A 169 -8.86 7.57 13.89
CA LEU A 169 -10.04 8.09 13.20
C LEU A 169 -10.50 7.14 12.08
N ASP A 170 -9.92 5.94 11.99
CA ASP A 170 -10.20 4.98 10.93
C ASP A 170 -11.65 4.49 10.94
N ASN A 171 -12.13 4.02 9.79
CA ASN A 171 -13.48 3.52 9.61
C ASN A 171 -14.55 4.57 9.98
N ASN A 172 -14.51 5.70 9.28
CA ASN A 172 -15.49 6.79 9.33
C ASN A 172 -15.78 7.28 7.90
N SER A 173 -16.46 8.42 7.76
CA SER A 173 -16.70 9.11 6.47
C SER A 173 -16.07 10.49 6.46
N ILE A 174 -14.88 10.63 7.07
CA ILE A 174 -14.13 11.89 7.17
C ILE A 174 -13.54 12.19 5.78
N SER A 175 -13.75 13.41 5.30
CA SER A 175 -13.27 13.89 3.99
C SER A 175 -12.34 15.09 4.14
N GLY A 176 -11.87 15.67 3.04
CA GLY A 176 -10.97 16.82 3.07
C GLY A 176 -9.49 16.43 3.15
N PHE A 177 -8.66 17.43 3.41
CA PHE A 177 -7.21 17.25 3.55
C PHE A 177 -6.83 16.86 4.97
N ILE A 178 -5.72 16.14 5.12
CA ILE A 178 -5.03 16.04 6.40
C ILE A 178 -4.34 17.40 6.65
N PRO A 179 -4.69 18.14 7.72
CA PRO A 179 -4.11 19.46 7.96
C PRO A 179 -2.60 19.41 8.09
N SER A 180 -1.87 20.35 7.49
CA SER A 180 -0.39 20.39 7.58
C SER A 180 0.11 20.51 9.01
N THR A 181 -0.67 21.18 9.88
CA THR A 181 -0.39 21.30 11.32
C THR A 181 -0.39 19.95 12.04
N PHE A 182 -1.11 18.94 11.53
CA PHE A 182 -1.13 17.58 12.07
C PHE A 182 0.25 16.92 12.00
N PHE A 183 1.02 17.26 10.96
CA PHE A 183 2.37 16.73 10.76
C PHE A 183 3.45 17.51 11.51
N ASN A 184 3.10 18.50 12.34
CA ASN A 184 4.05 19.27 13.14
C ASN A 184 4.06 18.85 14.63
N MET A 185 3.38 17.76 14.97
CA MET A 185 3.14 17.35 16.34
C MET A 185 4.17 16.31 16.80
N SER A 186 5.29 16.78 17.35
CA SER A 186 6.45 15.94 17.71
C SER A 186 6.19 14.84 18.76
N SER A 187 5.05 14.87 19.44
CA SER A 187 4.62 13.85 20.40
C SER A 187 3.84 12.69 19.79
N LEU A 188 3.39 12.79 18.53
CA LEU A 188 2.63 11.75 17.85
C LEU A 188 3.47 10.48 17.68
N GLN A 189 2.84 9.37 18.03
CA GLN A 189 3.43 8.03 17.94
C GLN A 189 2.59 7.11 17.05
N ARG A 190 1.26 7.24 17.08
CA ARG A 190 0.36 6.35 16.35
C ARG A 190 -0.76 7.14 15.71
N VAL A 191 -0.90 6.98 14.40
CA VAL A 191 -1.90 7.66 13.59
C VAL A 191 -2.60 6.62 12.72
N SER A 192 -3.91 6.50 12.86
CA SER A 192 -4.77 5.65 12.04
C SER A 192 -5.89 6.49 11.44
N LEU A 193 -5.88 6.62 10.12
CA LEU A 193 -6.80 7.40 9.30
C LEU A 193 -7.47 6.53 8.21
N SER A 194 -7.23 5.22 8.23
CA SER A 194 -7.66 4.31 7.18
C SER A 194 -9.17 4.25 6.99
N ASN A 195 -9.63 3.86 5.80
CA ASN A 195 -11.06 3.70 5.48
C ASN A 195 -11.85 5.00 5.75
N ASN A 196 -11.50 6.04 5.03
CA ASN A 196 -12.14 7.36 5.03
C ASN A 196 -12.16 7.93 3.60
N GLU A 197 -12.53 9.19 3.45
CA GLU A 197 -12.60 9.92 2.17
C GLU A 197 -11.53 11.03 2.08
N LEU A 198 -10.41 10.89 2.79
CA LEU A 198 -9.34 11.89 2.83
C LEU A 198 -8.63 11.99 1.48
N TYR A 199 -8.27 13.20 1.06
CA TYR A 199 -7.59 13.45 -0.21
C TYR A 199 -6.45 14.48 -0.09
N GLY A 200 -5.70 14.64 -1.18
CA GLY A 200 -4.51 15.47 -1.23
C GLY A 200 -3.24 14.67 -0.98
N ASN A 201 -2.13 15.37 -0.79
CA ASN A 201 -0.80 14.76 -0.79
C ASN A 201 -0.24 14.69 0.64
N LEU A 202 0.63 13.70 0.88
CA LEU A 202 1.46 13.67 2.08
C LEU A 202 2.57 14.73 1.97
N PRO A 203 2.91 15.47 3.04
CA PRO A 203 3.93 16.49 2.99
C PRO A 203 5.33 15.89 2.82
N ALA A 204 6.18 16.58 2.04
CA ALA A 204 7.53 16.12 1.71
C ALA A 204 8.47 16.04 2.92
N ASP A 205 8.10 16.64 4.05
CA ASP A 205 8.87 16.78 5.29
C ASP A 205 8.13 16.15 6.49
N ILE A 206 7.35 15.09 6.26
CA ILE A 206 6.54 14.45 7.30
C ILE A 206 7.36 13.98 8.51
N CYS A 207 8.51 13.34 8.29
CA CYS A 207 9.30 12.73 9.38
C CYS A 207 10.30 13.69 10.03
N THR A 208 10.55 14.87 9.45
CA THR A 208 11.41 15.87 10.12
C THR A 208 10.77 16.44 11.37
N HIS A 209 9.43 16.41 11.43
CA HIS A 209 8.64 16.96 12.51
C HIS A 209 7.99 15.88 13.41
N LEU A 210 8.05 14.60 13.02
CA LEU A 210 7.43 13.48 13.72
C LEU A 210 8.46 12.40 14.14
N PRO A 211 9.44 12.72 15.00
CA PRO A 211 10.54 11.82 15.33
C PRO A 211 10.12 10.58 16.12
N LEU A 212 8.95 10.58 16.75
CA LEU A 212 8.43 9.49 17.58
C LEU A 212 7.40 8.60 16.85
N LEU A 213 7.12 8.86 15.57
CA LEU A 213 6.09 8.16 14.84
C LEU A 213 6.46 6.69 14.65
N ALA A 214 5.67 5.82 15.27
CA ALA A 214 5.85 4.37 15.26
C ALA A 214 4.84 3.64 14.39
N SER A 215 3.64 4.21 14.19
CA SER A 215 2.60 3.64 13.33
C SER A 215 1.88 4.74 12.55
N PHE A 216 1.84 4.59 11.23
CA PHE A 216 1.10 5.46 10.33
C PHE A 216 0.27 4.63 9.35
N SER A 217 -1.05 4.70 9.49
CA SER A 217 -2.00 4.01 8.63
C SER A 217 -2.97 5.02 8.01
N ALA A 218 -3.00 5.08 6.69
CA ALA A 218 -3.89 5.94 5.91
C ALA A 218 -4.46 5.21 4.68
N SER A 219 -4.50 3.88 4.72
CA SER A 219 -5.01 3.04 3.64
C SER A 219 -6.50 3.27 3.34
N ASN A 220 -6.95 2.91 2.13
CA ASN A 220 -8.34 3.03 1.68
C ASN A 220 -8.89 4.46 1.84
N ASN A 221 -8.22 5.40 1.17
CA ASN A 221 -8.58 6.82 1.10
C ASN A 221 -8.45 7.29 -0.36
N GLN A 222 -8.47 8.61 -0.58
CA GLN A 222 -8.28 9.24 -1.88
C GLN A 222 -6.98 10.06 -1.93
N LEU A 223 -5.98 9.73 -1.10
CA LEU A 223 -4.69 10.43 -1.07
C LEU A 223 -3.96 10.25 -2.40
N SER A 224 -3.23 11.27 -2.84
CA SER A 224 -2.62 11.35 -4.16
C SER A 224 -1.18 11.88 -4.11
N GLY A 225 -0.57 12.00 -5.30
CA GLY A 225 0.82 12.46 -5.43
C GLY A 225 1.82 11.33 -5.22
N GLU A 226 3.09 11.68 -5.05
CA GLU A 226 4.16 10.71 -4.78
C GLU A 226 4.30 10.44 -3.27
N ILE A 227 4.75 9.24 -2.89
CA ILE A 227 5.18 8.97 -1.52
C ILE A 227 6.43 9.81 -1.23
N PRO A 228 6.43 10.66 -0.19
CA PRO A 228 7.62 11.37 0.24
C PRO A 228 8.76 10.41 0.59
N SER A 229 9.94 10.61 -0.01
CA SER A 229 11.14 9.82 0.35
C SER A 229 11.53 10.01 1.82
N SER A 230 11.20 11.16 2.40
CA SER A 230 11.39 11.49 3.82
C SER A 230 10.61 10.59 4.77
N LEU A 231 9.62 9.81 4.31
CA LEU A 231 9.00 8.77 5.14
C LEU A 231 10.04 7.79 5.71
N SER A 232 11.15 7.62 4.99
CA SER A 232 12.29 6.80 5.39
C SER A 232 13.08 7.37 6.57
N ASP A 233 12.88 8.65 6.90
CA ASP A 233 13.55 9.34 8.02
C ASP A 233 12.80 9.11 9.35
N CYS A 234 11.60 8.51 9.33
CA CYS A 234 10.89 8.11 10.53
C CYS A 234 11.55 6.88 11.17
N GLY A 235 12.66 7.09 11.90
CA GLY A 235 13.47 6.01 12.46
C GLY A 235 12.79 5.12 13.52
N GLU A 236 11.63 5.54 14.04
CA GLU A 236 10.82 4.76 14.98
C GLU A 236 9.68 3.96 14.32
N LEU A 237 9.50 4.09 13.00
CA LEU A 237 8.35 3.52 12.29
C LEU A 237 8.42 1.98 12.27
N ARG A 238 7.37 1.36 12.78
CA ARG A 238 7.14 -0.09 12.81
C ARG A 238 6.02 -0.51 11.87
N GLN A 239 5.01 0.33 11.70
CA GLN A 239 3.87 0.03 10.84
C GLN A 239 3.62 1.18 9.86
N LEU A 240 3.56 0.85 8.57
CA LEU A 240 3.22 1.78 7.50
C LEU A 240 2.18 1.16 6.57
N SER A 241 0.99 1.74 6.51
CA SER A 241 -0.09 1.27 5.65
C SER A 241 -0.65 2.41 4.81
N LEU A 242 -0.38 2.37 3.50
CA LEU A 242 -0.80 3.39 2.53
C LEU A 242 -1.65 2.82 1.39
N GLY A 243 -1.94 1.52 1.43
CA GLY A 243 -2.61 0.85 0.32
C GLY A 243 -4.03 1.36 0.03
N GLY A 244 -4.53 1.16 -1.18
CA GLY A 244 -5.89 1.60 -1.56
C GLY A 244 -6.06 3.12 -1.64
N ASN A 245 -5.09 3.82 -2.23
CA ASN A 245 -5.09 5.27 -2.41
C ASN A 245 -4.75 5.63 -3.86
N LYS A 246 -4.86 6.90 -4.24
CA LYS A 246 -4.55 7.40 -5.60
C LYS A 246 -3.10 7.86 -5.75
N PHE A 247 -2.16 7.24 -5.02
CA PHE A 247 -0.75 7.58 -5.13
C PHE A 247 -0.21 7.25 -6.53
N SER A 248 0.82 7.98 -6.94
CA SER A 248 1.45 7.86 -8.26
C SER A 248 2.97 7.80 -8.12
N GLY A 249 3.63 7.31 -9.16
CA GLY A 249 5.09 7.16 -9.15
C GLY A 249 5.53 5.88 -8.45
N SER A 250 6.84 5.72 -8.31
CA SER A 250 7.45 4.55 -7.68
C SER A 250 7.54 4.69 -6.17
N ILE A 251 7.48 3.55 -5.47
CA ILE A 251 7.80 3.51 -4.04
C ILE A 251 9.28 3.94 -3.84
N PRO A 252 9.58 4.91 -2.95
CA PRO A 252 10.93 5.40 -2.76
C PRO A 252 11.91 4.28 -2.37
N GLY A 253 13.06 4.21 -3.05
CA GLY A 253 14.12 3.24 -2.70
C GLY A 253 14.59 3.36 -1.24
N ALA A 254 14.47 4.56 -0.66
CA ALA A 254 14.81 4.84 0.73
C ALA A 254 13.91 4.10 1.74
N THR A 255 12.74 3.58 1.36
CA THR A 255 11.88 2.76 2.23
C THR A 255 12.63 1.57 2.84
N GLY A 256 13.66 1.05 2.16
CA GLY A 256 14.55 0.01 2.70
C GLY A 256 15.42 0.43 3.89
N ASN A 257 15.42 1.71 4.28
CA ASN A 257 16.14 2.24 5.44
C ASN A 257 15.32 2.20 6.75
N LEU A 258 14.05 1.83 6.70
CA LEU A 258 13.17 1.74 7.86
C LEU A 258 13.47 0.48 8.68
N MET A 259 14.62 0.44 9.34
CA MET A 259 15.15 -0.77 9.96
C MET A 259 14.28 -1.36 11.08
N LYS A 260 13.34 -0.59 11.65
CA LYS A 260 12.38 -1.07 12.67
C LYS A 260 11.03 -1.50 12.10
N LEU A 261 10.85 -1.43 10.78
CA LEU A 261 9.58 -1.74 10.14
C LEU A 261 9.24 -3.22 10.29
N GLU A 262 8.05 -3.47 10.82
CA GLU A 262 7.45 -4.79 11.08
C GLU A 262 6.31 -5.07 10.09
N GLU A 263 5.55 -4.05 9.71
CA GLU A 263 4.42 -4.17 8.79
C GLU A 263 4.47 -3.07 7.71
N LEU A 264 4.35 -3.48 6.44
CA LEU A 264 4.27 -2.59 5.28
C LEU A 264 3.13 -3.00 4.36
N ASP A 265 2.09 -2.17 4.27
CA ASP A 265 1.02 -2.30 3.29
C ASP A 265 1.09 -1.17 2.26
N LEU A 266 1.50 -1.54 1.06
CA LEU A 266 1.48 -0.71 -0.15
C LEU A 266 0.64 -1.41 -1.22
N SER A 267 -0.51 -1.97 -0.84
CA SER A 267 -1.43 -2.59 -1.80
C SER A 267 -2.19 -1.55 -2.64
N HIS A 268 -2.60 -1.91 -3.86
CA HIS A 268 -3.38 -1.11 -4.81
C HIS A 268 -2.69 0.15 -5.38
N ASP A 269 -2.96 0.41 -6.67
CA ASP A 269 -2.65 1.66 -7.41
C ASP A 269 -1.16 1.98 -7.68
N TRP A 270 -0.23 1.13 -7.25
CA TRP A 270 1.20 1.38 -7.49
C TRP A 270 1.66 0.97 -8.89
N ASN A 271 2.46 1.82 -9.53
CA ASN A 271 3.19 1.50 -10.75
C ASN A 271 4.71 1.56 -10.52
N GLY A 272 5.49 0.84 -11.35
CA GLY A 272 6.95 0.79 -11.23
C GLY A 272 7.48 -0.44 -10.49
N SER A 273 8.76 -0.43 -10.11
CA SER A 273 9.45 -1.60 -9.53
C SER A 273 9.42 -1.61 -8.00
N ILE A 274 9.51 -2.81 -7.40
CA ILE A 274 9.64 -2.96 -5.95
C ILE A 274 11.00 -2.38 -5.51
N PRO A 275 11.05 -1.49 -4.51
CA PRO A 275 12.31 -0.97 -4.00
C PRO A 275 13.13 -2.07 -3.34
N LYS A 276 14.43 -1.83 -3.17
CA LYS A 276 15.34 -2.78 -2.49
C LYS A 276 15.04 -2.83 -1.00
N ILE A 277 14.08 -3.66 -0.60
CA ILE A 277 13.60 -3.80 0.78
C ILE A 277 14.24 -4.94 1.58
N GLY A 278 15.17 -5.72 0.99
CA GLY A 278 15.81 -6.85 1.67
C GLY A 278 16.60 -6.52 2.95
N ASN A 279 16.81 -5.23 3.23
CA ASN A 279 17.43 -4.77 4.48
C ASN A 279 16.47 -4.73 5.68
N LEU A 280 15.16 -4.84 5.46
CA LEU A 280 14.14 -4.75 6.51
C LEU A 280 14.07 -6.03 7.36
N LYS A 281 15.06 -6.28 8.22
CA LYS A 281 15.20 -7.57 8.93
C LYS A 281 14.07 -7.90 9.92
N HIS A 282 13.30 -6.90 10.35
CA HIS A 282 12.18 -7.06 11.28
C HIS A 282 10.81 -7.16 10.59
N ILE A 283 10.75 -7.06 9.25
CA ILE A 283 9.47 -7.10 8.55
C ILE A 283 8.85 -8.50 8.65
N SER A 284 7.59 -8.53 9.10
CA SER A 284 6.76 -9.71 9.26
C SER A 284 5.57 -9.69 8.31
N GLY A 285 4.99 -8.51 8.05
CA GLY A 285 3.91 -8.33 7.08
C GLY A 285 4.32 -7.45 5.90
N LEU A 286 4.21 -7.98 4.67
CA LEU A 286 4.40 -7.23 3.44
C LEU A 286 3.23 -7.45 2.48
N ASP A 287 2.37 -6.43 2.34
CA ASP A 287 1.28 -6.43 1.36
C ASP A 287 1.62 -5.52 0.16
N LEU A 288 1.74 -6.14 -1.02
CA LEU A 288 1.97 -5.49 -2.31
C LEU A 288 0.86 -5.85 -3.32
N TRP A 289 -0.29 -6.30 -2.84
CA TRP A 289 -1.39 -6.80 -3.65
C TRP A 289 -1.98 -5.74 -4.59
N LYS A 290 -2.61 -6.17 -5.69
CA LYS A 290 -3.38 -5.33 -6.63
C LYS A 290 -2.63 -4.12 -7.21
N ASN A 291 -1.32 -4.24 -7.37
CA ASN A 291 -0.50 -3.22 -7.99
C ASN A 291 -0.26 -3.47 -9.49
N GLN A 292 0.13 -2.42 -10.20
CA GLN A 292 0.66 -2.47 -11.56
C GLN A 292 2.19 -2.49 -11.55
N ILE A 293 2.78 -3.19 -10.58
CA ILE A 293 4.24 -3.29 -10.43
C ILE A 293 4.85 -3.95 -11.67
N THR A 294 5.90 -3.33 -12.20
CA THR A 294 6.68 -3.81 -13.35
C THR A 294 8.10 -4.16 -12.92
N GLY A 295 8.72 -5.14 -13.58
CA GLY A 295 10.02 -5.69 -13.22
C GLY A 295 9.93 -6.95 -12.35
N ASP A 296 11.09 -7.56 -12.09
CA ASP A 296 11.22 -8.79 -11.30
C ASP A 296 11.26 -8.48 -9.80
N ILE A 297 10.94 -9.47 -8.96
CA ILE A 297 11.18 -9.37 -7.52
C ILE A 297 12.69 -9.20 -7.29
N PRO A 298 13.12 -8.20 -6.50
CA PRO A 298 14.48 -8.17 -6.02
C PRO A 298 14.77 -9.46 -5.25
N SER A 299 15.77 -10.24 -5.67
CA SER A 299 16.20 -11.46 -4.97
C SER A 299 16.52 -11.24 -3.48
N THR A 300 16.73 -9.98 -3.09
CA THR A 300 16.89 -9.52 -1.71
C THR A 300 15.65 -9.71 -0.84
N ILE A 301 14.44 -9.90 -1.39
CA ILE A 301 13.25 -10.30 -0.61
C ILE A 301 13.49 -11.63 0.11
N GLY A 302 14.22 -12.56 -0.50
CA GLY A 302 14.61 -13.83 0.14
C GLY A 302 15.54 -13.67 1.35
N GLU A 303 15.99 -12.45 1.67
CA GLU A 303 16.79 -12.15 2.87
C GLU A 303 15.95 -11.70 4.07
N LEU A 304 14.63 -11.62 3.93
CA LEU A 304 13.67 -11.18 4.95
C LEU A 304 13.26 -12.36 5.85
N GLN A 305 14.17 -12.80 6.71
CA GLN A 305 13.98 -14.03 7.49
C GLN A 305 12.73 -14.03 8.37
N SER A 306 12.31 -12.87 8.87
CA SER A 306 11.15 -12.71 9.75
C SER A 306 9.79 -12.59 9.02
N LEU A 307 9.78 -12.70 7.68
CA LEU A 307 8.58 -12.43 6.88
C LEU A 307 7.56 -13.58 7.01
N GLU A 308 6.39 -13.27 7.59
CA GLU A 308 5.29 -14.21 7.82
C GLU A 308 4.19 -14.09 6.75
N PHE A 309 3.92 -12.88 6.24
CA PHE A 309 2.88 -12.59 5.27
C PHE A 309 3.44 -11.91 4.02
N LEU A 310 3.18 -12.49 2.84
CA LEU A 310 3.54 -11.93 1.54
C LEU A 310 2.40 -12.08 0.51
N ASN A 311 1.99 -10.97 -0.12
CA ASN A 311 0.99 -10.95 -1.20
C ASN A 311 1.53 -10.26 -2.47
N TYR A 312 1.67 -10.96 -3.61
CA TYR A 312 2.45 -10.43 -4.75
C TYR A 312 2.14 -10.97 -6.18
N LEU A 313 2.67 -10.27 -7.23
CA LEU A 313 2.28 -10.32 -8.65
C LEU A 313 3.30 -10.72 -9.75
N ARG A 314 4.59 -11.02 -9.50
CA ARG A 314 5.53 -11.57 -10.54
C ARG A 314 6.82 -12.25 -10.05
N THR A 315 7.68 -12.75 -10.95
CA THR A 315 8.51 -13.97 -10.76
C THR A 315 10.02 -13.78 -10.58
N ASP A 316 10.56 -14.23 -9.44
CA ASP A 316 11.59 -15.30 -9.33
C ASP A 316 11.45 -15.96 -7.94
N TYR A 317 10.82 -17.12 -7.89
CA TYR A 317 10.39 -17.74 -6.65
C TYR A 317 11.48 -18.55 -5.93
N LYS A 318 12.58 -18.88 -6.60
CA LYS A 318 13.63 -19.74 -6.00
C LYS A 318 14.32 -19.05 -4.83
N SER A 319 14.40 -17.72 -4.87
CA SER A 319 14.91 -16.92 -3.76
C SER A 319 14.02 -16.98 -2.51
N LEU A 320 12.72 -17.23 -2.68
CA LEU A 320 11.73 -17.24 -1.60
C LEU A 320 11.72 -18.53 -0.77
N GLU A 321 12.35 -19.62 -1.25
CA GLU A 321 12.54 -20.85 -0.45
C GLU A 321 13.34 -20.61 0.84
N LYS A 322 14.09 -19.50 0.89
CA LYS A 322 14.88 -19.08 2.06
C LYS A 322 14.03 -18.50 3.20
N LEU A 323 12.75 -18.20 2.94
CA LEU A 323 11.82 -17.63 3.91
C LEU A 323 11.21 -18.72 4.79
N LEU A 324 11.95 -19.15 5.82
CA LEU A 324 11.55 -20.28 6.66
C LEU A 324 10.35 -19.98 7.58
N ASP A 325 10.13 -18.71 7.94
CA ASP A 325 9.04 -18.30 8.83
C ASP A 325 7.76 -17.88 8.08
N LEU A 326 7.73 -18.00 6.75
CA LEU A 326 6.58 -17.61 5.93
C LEU A 326 5.37 -18.53 6.20
N THR A 327 4.33 -17.99 6.83
CA THR A 327 3.11 -18.73 7.20
C THR A 327 1.95 -18.46 6.26
N TYR A 328 1.93 -17.29 5.61
CA TYR A 328 0.92 -16.89 4.65
C TYR A 328 1.57 -16.36 3.36
N PHE A 329 1.20 -16.98 2.25
CA PHE A 329 1.59 -16.56 0.91
C PHE A 329 0.38 -16.61 0.00
N ASN A 330 0.09 -15.51 -0.68
CA ASN A 330 -0.99 -15.44 -1.65
C ASN A 330 -0.58 -14.64 -2.88
N VAL A 331 -0.65 -15.28 -4.03
CA VAL A 331 -0.36 -14.66 -5.33
C VAL A 331 -1.48 -14.97 -6.34
N SER A 332 -2.68 -15.26 -5.84
CA SER A 332 -3.82 -15.67 -6.65
C SER A 332 -4.41 -14.53 -7.48
N SER A 333 -4.99 -14.85 -8.64
CA SER A 333 -5.61 -13.87 -9.56
C SER A 333 -4.62 -12.94 -10.25
N ASN A 334 -3.53 -13.51 -10.75
CA ASN A 334 -2.39 -12.77 -11.28
C ASN A 334 -2.05 -13.25 -12.71
N LYS A 335 -0.94 -12.77 -13.29
CA LYS A 335 -0.44 -13.20 -14.62
C LYS A 335 0.93 -13.88 -14.49
N LEU A 336 1.08 -14.71 -13.46
CA LEU A 336 2.33 -15.39 -13.15
C LEU A 336 2.64 -16.53 -14.10
N SER A 337 3.92 -16.77 -14.33
CA SER A 337 4.42 -17.85 -15.18
C SER A 337 5.70 -18.44 -14.63
N GLY A 338 5.89 -19.76 -14.75
CA GLY A 338 7.09 -20.46 -14.29
C GLY A 338 6.78 -21.53 -13.25
N GLU A 339 7.84 -22.18 -12.78
CA GLU A 339 7.76 -23.24 -11.78
C GLU A 339 7.55 -22.65 -10.37
N ILE A 340 6.56 -23.17 -9.67
CA ILE A 340 6.33 -22.89 -8.25
C ILE A 340 7.36 -23.70 -7.45
N PRO A 341 8.18 -23.07 -6.58
CA PRO A 341 9.09 -23.80 -5.70
C PRO A 341 8.30 -24.71 -4.78
N ASP A 342 8.83 -25.88 -4.50
CA ASP A 342 8.25 -26.85 -3.59
C ASP A 342 9.12 -27.09 -2.34
N GLY A 343 10.26 -26.40 -2.24
CA GLY A 343 11.14 -26.39 -1.07
C GLY A 343 10.77 -25.37 0.02
N GLY A 344 11.32 -25.56 1.22
CA GLY A 344 11.11 -24.64 2.36
C GLY A 344 9.63 -24.55 2.78
N SER A 345 9.17 -23.33 3.10
CA SER A 345 7.79 -23.08 3.52
C SER A 345 6.75 -23.29 2.41
N PHE A 346 7.17 -23.34 1.14
CA PHE A 346 6.25 -23.59 0.02
C PHE A 346 5.65 -24.99 0.02
N ALA A 347 6.26 -25.95 0.73
CA ALA A 347 5.66 -27.26 0.98
C ALA A 347 4.33 -27.18 1.76
N ASN A 348 4.10 -26.10 2.50
CA ASN A 348 2.91 -25.92 3.34
C ASN A 348 1.75 -25.17 2.65
N PHE A 349 1.97 -24.59 1.46
CA PHE A 349 0.93 -23.85 0.73
C PHE A 349 0.10 -24.74 -0.20
N ASN A 350 -1.10 -24.27 -0.54
CA ASN A 350 -2.06 -25.01 -1.36
C ASN A 350 -2.55 -24.16 -2.55
N THR A 351 -3.53 -24.69 -3.29
CA THR A 351 -4.09 -24.07 -4.48
C THR A 351 -4.64 -22.66 -4.30
N GLU A 352 -5.15 -22.30 -3.12
CA GLU A 352 -5.70 -20.96 -2.88
C GLU A 352 -4.64 -19.88 -3.04
N SER A 353 -3.38 -20.18 -2.70
CA SER A 353 -2.25 -19.28 -2.86
C SER A 353 -1.91 -18.99 -4.33
N PHE A 354 -2.23 -19.88 -5.27
CA PHE A 354 -1.73 -19.82 -6.65
C PHE A 354 -2.82 -19.77 -7.74
N ARG A 355 -4.10 -19.92 -7.38
CA ARG A 355 -5.22 -19.99 -8.34
C ARG A 355 -5.26 -18.79 -9.29
N GLN A 356 -5.88 -18.97 -10.47
CA GLN A 356 -6.01 -17.94 -11.52
C GLN A 356 -4.65 -17.39 -12.00
N ASN A 357 -3.66 -18.27 -12.13
CA ASN A 357 -2.36 -18.03 -12.77
C ASN A 357 -2.09 -19.12 -13.81
N ASP A 358 -2.68 -19.00 -14.99
CA ASP A 358 -2.77 -20.10 -15.97
C ASP A 358 -1.42 -20.60 -16.52
N ALA A 359 -0.37 -19.80 -16.38
CA ALA A 359 0.99 -20.11 -16.85
C ALA A 359 1.93 -20.61 -15.74
N LEU A 360 1.44 -20.79 -14.51
CA LEU A 360 2.19 -21.50 -13.46
C LEU A 360 2.19 -23.00 -13.69
N CYS A 361 3.30 -23.63 -13.32
CA CYS A 361 3.42 -25.07 -13.25
C CYS A 361 4.13 -25.48 -11.95
N GLY A 362 4.03 -26.74 -11.54
CA GLY A 362 4.73 -27.19 -10.34
C GLY A 362 4.17 -28.49 -9.76
N ALA A 363 4.42 -28.69 -8.47
CA ALA A 363 4.05 -29.90 -7.77
C ALA A 363 2.50 -30.04 -7.63
N PRO A 364 1.98 -31.29 -7.56
CA PRO A 364 0.55 -31.56 -7.66
C PRO A 364 -0.32 -30.89 -6.59
N GLN A 365 0.22 -30.62 -5.39
CA GLN A 365 -0.51 -29.99 -4.29
C GLN A 365 -1.03 -28.59 -4.63
N PHE A 366 -0.39 -27.90 -5.57
CA PHE A 366 -0.80 -26.57 -6.01
C PHE A 366 -1.97 -26.61 -7.01
N HIS A 367 -2.36 -27.79 -7.51
CA HIS A 367 -3.37 -27.98 -8.56
C HIS A 367 -3.13 -27.14 -9.83
N VAL A 368 -1.85 -26.93 -10.16
CA VAL A 368 -1.42 -26.35 -11.44
C VAL A 368 -0.96 -27.46 -12.38
N LYS A 369 -0.67 -27.13 -13.65
CA LYS A 369 -0.11 -28.11 -14.59
C LYS A 369 1.26 -28.58 -14.07
N ALA A 370 1.59 -29.86 -14.21
CA ALA A 370 2.93 -30.33 -13.93
C ALA A 370 3.92 -29.55 -14.82
N CYS A 371 5.03 -29.08 -14.24
CA CYS A 371 6.10 -28.54 -15.07
C CYS A 371 6.57 -29.68 -15.96
N ASN A 372 6.58 -29.45 -17.27
CA ASN A 372 7.20 -30.40 -18.18
C ASN A 372 8.67 -30.43 -17.82
N SER A 373 9.10 -31.48 -17.10
CA SER A 373 10.51 -31.81 -16.98
C SER A 373 11.06 -31.77 -18.39
N HIS A 374 12.04 -30.90 -18.65
CA HIS A 374 12.83 -30.98 -19.85
C HIS A 374 13.63 -32.30 -19.80
N ARG A 375 12.98 -33.44 -20.09
CA ARG A 375 13.55 -34.38 -21.05
C ARG A 375 13.69 -33.54 -22.31
N GLN A 376 14.94 -33.22 -22.65
CA GLN A 376 15.30 -32.42 -23.80
C GLN A 376 14.61 -32.96 -25.07
N SER A 377 13.43 -32.42 -25.38
CA SER A 377 12.92 -32.29 -26.76
C SER A 377 12.92 -30.81 -27.17
N GLY A 378 13.77 -30.02 -26.50
CA GLY A 378 13.90 -28.57 -26.63
C GLY A 378 14.71 -28.12 -27.84
N GLU A 379 15.44 -29.03 -28.51
CA GLU A 379 16.20 -28.67 -29.70
C GLU A 379 15.28 -28.40 -30.90
N THR A 380 14.19 -29.15 -31.07
CA THR A 380 13.38 -29.05 -32.29
C THR A 380 12.43 -27.84 -32.31
N ARG A 381 11.94 -27.36 -31.15
CA ARG A 381 10.86 -26.35 -31.11
C ARG A 381 11.34 -24.90 -31.05
N VAL A 382 12.52 -24.64 -30.49
CA VAL A 382 13.10 -23.28 -30.42
C VAL A 382 13.58 -22.89 -31.81
N LEU A 383 14.25 -23.80 -32.53
CA LEU A 383 14.67 -23.57 -33.91
C LEU A 383 13.47 -23.35 -34.83
N LEU A 384 12.41 -24.16 -34.76
CA LEU A 384 11.21 -23.96 -35.60
C LEU A 384 10.49 -22.62 -35.39
N LYS A 385 10.54 -22.02 -34.18
CA LYS A 385 9.90 -20.72 -33.89
C LYS A 385 10.65 -19.52 -34.49
N TYR A 386 11.97 -19.60 -34.61
CA TYR A 386 12.80 -18.52 -35.14
C TYR A 386 13.21 -18.75 -36.60
N VAL A 387 13.38 -20.00 -37.02
CA VAL A 387 13.73 -20.40 -38.38
C VAL A 387 12.51 -20.37 -39.31
N ALA A 388 11.29 -20.69 -38.86
CA ALA A 388 10.12 -20.63 -39.76
C ALA A 388 9.74 -19.21 -40.23
N PRO A 389 9.81 -18.14 -39.41
CA PRO A 389 9.62 -16.77 -39.88
C PRO A 389 10.75 -16.28 -40.78
N LEU A 390 12.00 -16.67 -40.48
CA LEU A 390 13.18 -16.35 -41.30
C LEU A 390 13.12 -17.06 -42.67
N ILE A 391 12.77 -18.35 -42.69
CA ILE A 391 12.49 -19.10 -43.92
C ILE A 391 11.30 -18.47 -44.64
N GLY A 392 10.21 -18.12 -43.95
CA GLY A 392 9.07 -17.45 -44.55
C GLY A 392 9.43 -16.11 -45.22
N SER A 393 10.28 -15.31 -44.58
CA SER A 393 10.82 -14.05 -45.12
C SER A 393 11.77 -14.27 -46.31
N LEU A 394 12.60 -15.31 -46.25
CA LEU A 394 13.52 -15.67 -47.34
C LEU A 394 12.77 -16.19 -48.56
N LEU A 395 11.76 -17.06 -48.35
CA LEU A 395 10.89 -17.55 -49.41
C LEU A 395 10.05 -16.40 -49.99
N TRP A 396 9.59 -15.45 -49.16
CA TRP A 396 8.88 -14.24 -49.63
C TRP A 396 9.79 -13.38 -50.53
N ASN A 397 11.02 -13.10 -50.12
CA ASN A 397 11.97 -12.33 -50.93
C ASN A 397 12.42 -13.06 -52.21
N CYS A 398 12.45 -14.40 -52.23
CA CYS A 398 12.68 -15.18 -53.44
C CYS A 398 11.48 -15.16 -54.42
N ILE A 399 10.26 -15.10 -53.89
CA ILE A 399 9.02 -15.12 -54.69
C ILE A 399 8.67 -13.73 -55.24
N ASP A 400 8.95 -12.65 -54.49
CA ASP A 400 8.54 -11.28 -54.80
C ASP A 400 9.56 -10.47 -55.63
N GLY A 401 10.58 -11.12 -56.20
CA GLY A 401 11.57 -10.51 -57.10
C GLY A 401 11.02 -10.01 -58.44
N ASN A 402 9.71 -10.10 -58.68
CA ASN A 402 9.05 -9.73 -59.93
C ASN A 402 8.05 -8.55 -59.84
N VAL A 403 7.84 -7.91 -58.67
CA VAL A 403 6.77 -6.89 -58.54
C VAL A 403 7.22 -5.47 -58.14
N TYR A 404 8.39 -5.26 -57.52
CA TYR A 404 8.87 -3.89 -57.23
C TYR A 404 9.84 -3.37 -58.29
N LYS A 405 9.30 -2.99 -59.46
CA LYS A 405 10.01 -2.13 -60.41
C LYS A 405 9.24 -0.83 -60.63
N LYS A 406 9.32 0.06 -59.63
CA LYS A 406 9.31 1.52 -59.84
C LYS A 406 9.63 2.25 -58.54
N GLU A 407 10.60 3.15 -58.64
CA GLU A 407 10.98 4.19 -57.66
C GLU A 407 11.73 3.74 -56.41
N ALA A 408 13.04 3.46 -56.57
CA ALA A 408 14.00 3.55 -55.47
C ALA A 408 15.10 4.57 -55.84
N ASN A 409 15.16 5.64 -55.04
CA ASN A 409 16.08 6.77 -55.13
C ASN A 409 17.56 6.32 -55.09
N ARG A 410 18.48 7.05 -55.75
CA ARG A 410 19.95 6.78 -55.73
C ARG A 410 20.56 6.66 -54.32
N ARG A 411 19.94 7.23 -53.28
CA ARG A 411 20.36 7.06 -51.87
C ARG A 411 20.07 5.66 -51.31
N SER A 412 19.04 4.96 -51.79
CA SER A 412 18.68 3.60 -51.33
C SER A 412 19.65 2.52 -51.81
N ILE A 413 20.32 2.75 -52.95
CA ILE A 413 21.27 1.80 -53.53
C ILE A 413 22.61 1.87 -52.78
N PHE A 414 23.02 3.07 -52.38
CA PHE A 414 24.27 3.31 -51.65
C PHE A 414 24.30 2.63 -50.26
N TRP A 415 23.22 2.74 -49.48
CA TRP A 415 23.12 2.07 -48.17
C TRP A 415 23.03 0.53 -48.28
N ARG A 416 22.49 0.02 -49.40
CA ARG A 416 22.30 -1.43 -49.60
C ARG A 416 23.60 -2.14 -49.95
N THR A 417 24.41 -1.57 -50.86
CA THR A 417 25.73 -2.13 -51.21
C THR A 417 26.71 -2.03 -50.05
N GLU A 418 26.63 -0.98 -49.22
CA GLU A 418 27.46 -0.83 -48.03
C GLU A 418 27.08 -1.85 -46.94
N PHE A 419 25.77 -2.13 -46.79
CA PHE A 419 25.27 -3.17 -45.89
C PHE A 419 25.64 -4.58 -46.35
N GLU A 420 25.49 -4.91 -47.64
CA GLU A 420 25.89 -6.22 -48.19
C GLU A 420 27.40 -6.45 -48.08
N HIS A 421 28.21 -5.42 -48.35
CA HIS A 421 29.67 -5.50 -48.16
C HIS A 421 30.06 -5.67 -46.69
N TRP A 422 29.37 -4.98 -45.78
CA TRP A 422 29.58 -5.12 -44.33
C TRP A 422 29.19 -6.52 -43.84
N VAL A 423 28.03 -7.05 -44.26
CA VAL A 423 27.60 -8.41 -43.92
C VAL A 423 28.61 -9.43 -44.47
N HIS A 424 29.05 -9.33 -45.72
CA HIS A 424 30.05 -10.23 -46.30
C HIS A 424 31.39 -10.22 -45.55
N LYS A 425 31.80 -9.06 -45.02
CA LYS A 425 33.04 -8.90 -44.25
C LYS A 425 32.91 -9.38 -42.81
N SER A 426 31.70 -9.35 -42.25
CA SER A 426 31.39 -9.78 -40.88
C SER A 426 31.26 -11.30 -40.72
N PHE A 427 31.17 -12.08 -41.81
CA PHE A 427 31.19 -13.54 -41.76
C PHE A 427 32.59 -14.11 -42.06
N PRO A 428 33.12 -15.08 -41.27
CA PRO A 428 32.45 -15.84 -40.19
C PRO A 428 32.71 -15.32 -38.76
N ASN A 429 33.49 -14.24 -38.60
CA ASN A 429 34.08 -13.89 -37.30
C ASN A 429 33.28 -12.90 -36.43
N ALA A 430 32.22 -12.26 -36.96
CA ALA A 430 31.47 -11.19 -36.28
C ALA A 430 29.93 -11.37 -36.35
N VAL A 431 29.44 -12.61 -36.50
CA VAL A 431 27.99 -12.93 -36.51
C VAL A 431 27.26 -12.38 -35.28
N MET A 432 27.96 -12.32 -34.14
CA MET A 432 27.48 -11.78 -32.87
C MET A 432 27.22 -10.26 -32.89
N GLU A 433 27.78 -9.53 -33.85
CA GLU A 433 27.56 -8.08 -34.01
C GLU A 433 26.32 -7.77 -34.86
N VAL A 434 25.83 -8.75 -35.63
CA VAL A 434 24.70 -8.61 -36.56
C VAL A 434 23.41 -9.23 -36.00
N ALA A 435 23.53 -10.27 -35.17
CA ALA A 435 22.40 -10.95 -34.55
C ALA A 435 21.90 -10.20 -33.30
N ASP A 436 20.58 -10.16 -33.10
CA ASP A 436 19.97 -9.58 -31.89
C ASP A 436 20.51 -10.28 -30.63
N VAL A 437 20.96 -9.50 -29.64
CA VAL A 437 21.52 -9.99 -28.37
C VAL A 437 20.52 -10.90 -27.61
N ASN A 438 19.22 -10.77 -27.86
CA ASN A 438 18.18 -11.64 -27.29
C ASN A 438 18.10 -13.02 -27.95
N LEU A 439 18.62 -13.21 -29.18
CA LEU A 439 18.69 -14.52 -29.85
C LEU A 439 19.75 -15.45 -29.24
N LEU A 440 20.72 -14.88 -28.52
CA LEU A 440 21.93 -15.58 -28.08
C LEU A 440 22.01 -15.72 -26.54
N ARG A 441 20.96 -15.34 -25.83
CA ARG A 441 20.98 -15.15 -24.36
C ARG A 441 20.45 -16.32 -23.52
N ARG A 442 20.43 -17.54 -24.04
CA ARG A 442 20.11 -18.73 -23.22
C ARG A 442 21.09 -19.87 -23.42
N GLU A 443 21.68 -20.25 -22.29
CA GLU A 443 22.39 -21.49 -21.98
C GLU A 443 23.73 -21.69 -22.72
N GLU A 444 24.81 -21.66 -21.93
CA GLU A 444 26.22 -21.68 -22.35
C GLU A 444 26.69 -22.98 -23.04
N GLU A 445 25.80 -23.90 -23.45
CA GLU A 445 26.24 -25.23 -23.90
C GLU A 445 26.37 -25.41 -25.42
N ASN A 446 26.01 -24.44 -26.30
CA ASN A 446 26.28 -24.63 -27.73
C ASN A 446 26.38 -23.36 -28.61
N LEU A 447 27.08 -22.33 -28.13
CA LEU A 447 27.28 -21.07 -28.87
C LEU A 447 27.87 -21.29 -30.28
N ALA A 448 28.76 -22.28 -30.44
CA ALA A 448 29.40 -22.61 -31.73
C ALA A 448 28.41 -23.19 -32.76
N ALA A 449 27.45 -24.03 -32.33
CA ALA A 449 26.43 -24.60 -33.22
C ALA A 449 25.45 -23.52 -33.70
N VAL A 450 25.06 -22.60 -32.81
CA VAL A 450 24.19 -21.46 -33.14
C VAL A 450 24.89 -20.49 -34.09
N GLN A 451 26.17 -20.17 -33.85
CA GLN A 451 26.97 -19.32 -34.73
C GLN A 451 27.11 -19.92 -36.14
N ASN A 452 27.37 -21.22 -36.24
CA ASN A 452 27.43 -21.93 -37.52
C ASN A 452 26.08 -21.93 -38.24
N CYS A 453 24.97 -22.19 -37.54
CA CYS A 453 23.61 -22.14 -38.09
C CYS A 453 23.29 -20.77 -38.69
N LEU A 454 23.55 -19.69 -37.94
CA LEU A 454 23.32 -18.33 -38.41
C LEU A 454 24.19 -18.03 -39.64
N SER A 455 25.45 -18.46 -39.66
CA SER A 455 26.33 -18.29 -40.82
C SER A 455 25.78 -18.96 -42.09
N PHE A 456 25.22 -20.17 -41.99
CA PHE A 456 24.65 -20.85 -43.16
C PHE A 456 23.35 -20.19 -43.66
N LEU A 457 22.51 -19.71 -42.73
CA LEU A 457 21.25 -19.04 -43.08
C LEU A 457 21.50 -17.67 -43.74
N PHE A 458 22.41 -16.86 -43.20
CA PHE A 458 22.77 -15.57 -43.78
C PHE A 458 23.49 -15.72 -45.13
N GLY A 459 24.34 -16.74 -45.28
CA GLY A 459 24.95 -17.07 -46.58
C GLY A 459 23.91 -17.41 -47.65
N LEU A 460 22.93 -18.26 -47.31
CA LEU A 460 21.83 -18.59 -48.23
C LEU A 460 20.95 -17.38 -48.53
N ALA A 461 20.73 -16.51 -47.55
CA ALA A 461 19.98 -15.27 -47.72
C ALA A 461 20.62 -14.32 -48.75
N LEU A 462 21.95 -14.16 -48.68
CA LEU A 462 22.71 -13.33 -49.62
C LEU A 462 22.63 -13.88 -51.06
N GLU A 463 22.73 -15.20 -51.24
CA GLU A 463 22.58 -15.85 -52.55
C GLU A 463 21.16 -15.67 -53.12
N CYS A 464 20.14 -15.69 -52.25
CA CYS A 464 18.74 -15.44 -52.63
C CYS A 464 18.48 -13.99 -53.05
N THR A 465 19.28 -13.04 -52.57
CA THR A 465 19.14 -11.60 -52.83
C THR A 465 20.08 -11.06 -53.91
N ALA A 466 20.80 -11.93 -54.65
CA ALA A 466 21.71 -11.51 -55.72
C ALA A 466 21.03 -10.56 -56.74
N GLU A 467 21.74 -9.54 -57.23
CA GLU A 467 21.13 -8.51 -58.08
C GLU A 467 20.71 -9.07 -59.46
N SER A 468 21.53 -9.95 -60.05
CA SER A 468 21.25 -10.61 -61.33
C SER A 468 20.31 -11.81 -61.13
N PRO A 469 19.22 -11.92 -61.91
CA PRO A 469 18.35 -13.10 -61.92
C PRO A 469 19.09 -14.40 -62.24
N GLU A 470 20.17 -14.34 -63.00
CA GLU A 470 21.00 -15.48 -63.40
C GLU A 470 21.94 -15.96 -62.28
N GLU A 471 22.28 -15.07 -61.34
CA GLU A 471 23.12 -15.36 -60.17
C GLU A 471 22.31 -15.80 -58.94
N ARG A 472 20.99 -15.57 -58.94
CA ARG A 472 20.11 -16.03 -57.85
C ARG A 472 19.99 -17.54 -57.84
N ILE A 473 20.19 -18.12 -56.67
CA ILE A 473 19.94 -19.53 -56.45
C ILE A 473 18.46 -19.85 -56.73
N ASN A 474 18.20 -20.93 -57.47
CA ASN A 474 16.83 -21.33 -57.76
C ASN A 474 16.17 -21.93 -56.51
N MET A 475 14.84 -21.82 -56.45
CA MET A 475 14.06 -22.24 -55.29
C MET A 475 14.22 -23.73 -54.93
N LYS A 476 14.47 -24.59 -55.92
CA LYS A 476 14.67 -26.03 -55.69
C LYS A 476 15.99 -26.27 -54.94
N ASP A 477 17.03 -25.53 -55.28
CA ASP A 477 18.33 -25.58 -54.63
C ASP A 477 18.31 -24.90 -53.26
N VAL A 478 17.53 -23.82 -53.09
CA VAL A 478 17.27 -23.20 -51.78
C VAL A 478 16.64 -24.21 -50.81
N LEU A 479 15.59 -24.92 -51.25
CA LEU A 479 14.94 -25.94 -50.43
C LEU A 479 15.90 -27.09 -50.08
N LEU A 480 16.76 -27.49 -51.02
CA LEU A 480 17.75 -28.54 -50.80
C LEU A 480 18.82 -28.11 -49.77
N ARG A 481 19.28 -26.86 -49.82
CA ARG A 481 20.23 -26.29 -48.86
C ARG A 481 19.60 -26.06 -47.49
N LEU A 482 18.36 -25.57 -47.42
CA LEU A 482 17.63 -25.43 -46.14
C LEU A 482 17.44 -26.79 -45.45
N LYS A 483 17.13 -27.83 -46.23
CA LYS A 483 17.02 -29.19 -45.69
C LYS A 483 18.37 -29.69 -45.15
N LYS A 484 19.47 -29.42 -45.86
CA LYS A 484 20.83 -29.76 -45.39
C LYS A 484 21.23 -29.00 -44.12
N ILE A 485 20.84 -27.72 -44.00
CA ILE A 485 21.06 -26.91 -42.79
C ILE A 485 20.26 -27.50 -41.63
N HIS A 486 18.99 -27.84 -41.86
CA HIS A 486 18.13 -28.50 -40.88
C HIS A 486 18.73 -29.82 -40.37
N ASP A 487 19.19 -30.69 -41.29
CA ASP A 487 19.73 -32.01 -40.95
C ASP A 487 21.06 -31.90 -40.17
N ASN A 488 21.92 -30.93 -40.53
CA ASN A 488 23.16 -30.64 -39.79
C ASN A 488 22.91 -30.14 -38.35
N ILE A 489 21.77 -29.50 -38.07
CA ILE A 489 21.43 -28.98 -36.75
C ILE A 489 20.76 -30.05 -35.88
N MET A 490 20.02 -30.98 -36.51
CA MET A 490 19.25 -32.02 -35.82
C MET A 490 20.06 -33.29 -35.48
N GLY A 491 21.35 -33.33 -35.83
CA GLY A 491 22.27 -34.38 -35.37
C GLY A 491 21.90 -35.81 -35.81
N THR A 492 21.37 -35.98 -37.03
CA THR A 492 21.05 -37.29 -37.63
C THR A 492 21.96 -37.65 -38.78
#